data_AF-A0AA96VIL7-F1
#
_entry.id   AF-A0AA96VIL7-F1
#
_cell.length_a   1.000
_cell.length_b   1.000
_cell.length_c   1.000
_cell.angle_alpha   90.00
_cell.angle_beta   90.00
_cell.angle_gamma   90.00
#
_symmetry.space_group_name_H-M   'P 1'
#
loop_
_entity.id
_entity.type
_entity.pdbx_description
1 polymer ?
#
loop_
_entity_poly.entity_id
_entity_poly.type
_entity_poly.pdbx_seq_one_letter_code
_entity_poly.pdbx_strand_id
1 'polypeptide(L)'
;MLFPVLMLAMIGFMFYSQRKQQKQRQDALSQIKKGDEIVTIGGLFGIVDEIDEKKVVLDVDGVYLTFERGAIRNRVASTPAASAIVEEASQEKTETAIEE
;
A
#
# COMPACT_ATOMS: atom_id res chain seq x y z
N MET A 1 30.60 -17.59 -15.37
CA MET A 1 30.39 -17.38 -13.92
C MET A 1 29.72 -16.03 -13.56
N LEU A 2 29.39 -15.17 -14.53
CA LEU A 2 28.77 -13.85 -14.29
C LEU A 2 27.23 -13.90 -14.13
N PHE A 3 26.58 -14.90 -14.73
CA PHE A 3 25.11 -15.11 -14.68
C PHE A 3 24.53 -15.21 -13.25
N PRO A 4 25.12 -15.96 -12.29
CA PRO A 4 24.57 -16.04 -10.92
C PRO A 4 24.72 -14.72 -10.13
N VAL A 5 25.75 -13.91 -10.42
CA VAL A 5 25.97 -12.62 -9.73
C VAL A 5 24.92 -11.59 -10.15
N LEU A 6 24.60 -11.54 -11.45
CA LEU A 6 23.55 -10.67 -11.98
C LEU A 6 22.16 -11.05 -11.44
N MET A 7 21.88 -12.35 -11.31
CA MET A 7 20.63 -12.86 -10.74
C MET A 7 20.48 -12.51 -9.25
N LEU A 8 21.55 -12.62 -8.45
CA LEU A 8 21.55 -12.22 -7.04
C LEU A 8 21.33 -10.71 -6.86
N ALA A 9 21.92 -9.88 -7.72
CA ALA A 9 21.75 -8.43 -7.67
C ALA A 9 20.29 -8.01 -7.92
N MET A 10 19.62 -8.62 -8.90
CA MET A 10 18.22 -8.33 -9.22
C MET A 10 17.26 -8.77 -8.09
N ILE A 11 17.50 -9.96 -7.51
CA ILE A 11 16.70 -10.47 -6.38
C ILE A 11 16.92 -9.60 -5.12
N GLY A 12 18.16 -9.17 -4.86
CA GLY A 12 18.48 -8.31 -3.70
C GLY A 12 17.79 -6.94 -3.75
N PHE A 13 17.74 -6.32 -4.93
CA PHE A 13 17.05 -5.04 -5.12
C PHE A 13 15.53 -5.18 -4.94
N MET A 14 14.93 -6.23 -5.50
CA MET A 14 13.51 -6.50 -5.36
C MET A 14 13.11 -6.78 -3.90
N PHE A 15 13.94 -7.51 -3.15
CA PHE A 15 13.68 -7.80 -1.73
C PHE A 15 13.80 -6.56 -0.85
N TYR A 16 14.76 -5.67 -1.15
CA TYR A 16 14.90 -4.39 -0.46
C TYR A 16 13.69 -3.47 -0.71
N SER A 17 13.22 -3.40 -1.96
CA SER A 17 12.05 -2.60 -2.32
C SER A 17 10.75 -3.15 -1.70
N GLN A 18 10.55 -4.48 -1.71
CA GLN A 18 9.39 -5.12 -1.09
C GLN A 18 9.29 -4.83 0.41
N ARG A 19 10.42 -4.91 1.14
CA ARG A 19 10.42 -4.61 2.59
C ARG A 19 9.96 -3.18 2.87
N LYS A 20 10.30 -2.22 2.01
CA LYS A 20 9.85 -0.83 2.14
C LYS A 20 8.34 -0.70 1.89
N GLN A 21 7.80 -1.36 0.86
CA GLN A 21 6.37 -1.33 0.57
C GLN A 21 5.52 -2.05 1.64
N GLN A 22 5.99 -3.18 2.16
CA GLN A 22 5.31 -3.89 3.26
C GLN A 22 5.30 -3.07 4.55
N LYS A 23 6.40 -2.37 4.85
CA LYS A 23 6.47 -1.49 6.02
C LYS A 23 5.52 -0.31 5.86
N GLN A 24 5.49 0.34 4.70
CA GLN A 24 4.56 1.43 4.40
C GLN A 24 3.08 0.99 4.51
N ARG A 25 2.74 -0.21 4.05
CA ARG A 25 1.40 -0.77 4.23
C ARG A 25 1.04 -1.00 5.69
N GLN A 26 1.98 -1.53 6.49
CA GLN A 26 1.75 -1.71 7.93
C GLN A 26 1.63 -0.37 8.67
N ASP A 27 2.42 0.63 8.28
CA ASP A 27 2.39 1.98 8.85
C ASP A 27 1.07 2.71 8.49
N ALA A 28 0.50 2.48 7.30
CA ALA A 28 -0.81 3.04 6.95
C ALA A 28 -1.94 2.42 7.79
N LEU A 29 -1.86 1.12 8.08
CA LEU A 29 -2.83 0.41 8.91
C LEU A 29 -2.70 0.74 10.40
N SER A 30 -1.50 1.10 10.88
CA SER A 30 -1.26 1.45 12.28
C SER A 30 -1.81 2.82 12.67
N GLN A 31 -2.11 3.67 11.70
CA GLN A 31 -2.67 4.98 12.01
C GLN A 31 -4.17 4.92 12.35
N ILE A 32 -4.89 3.84 12.03
CA ILE A 32 -6.34 3.71 12.26
C ILE A 32 -6.62 3.74 13.77
N LYS A 33 -7.52 4.62 14.19
CA LYS A 33 -7.94 4.79 15.59
C LYS A 33 -9.42 4.44 15.77
N LYS A 34 -9.81 4.15 17.01
CA LYS A 34 -11.22 4.00 17.39
C LYS A 34 -11.95 5.33 17.11
N GLY A 35 -13.12 5.25 16.50
CA GLY A 35 -13.93 6.39 16.06
C GLY A 35 -13.62 6.91 14.66
N ASP A 36 -12.63 6.34 13.95
CA ASP A 36 -12.36 6.73 12.57
C ASP A 36 -13.40 6.14 11.60
N GLU A 37 -13.88 6.97 10.68
CA GLU A 37 -14.65 6.50 9.53
C GLU A 37 -13.70 5.89 8.49
N ILE A 38 -13.95 4.63 8.15
CA ILE A 38 -13.12 3.85 7.23
C ILE A 38 -13.96 3.26 6.11
N VAL A 39 -13.29 3.03 4.98
CA VAL A 39 -13.82 2.23 3.89
C VAL A 39 -13.03 0.92 3.81
N THR A 40 -13.77 -0.19 3.80
CA THR A 40 -13.20 -1.52 3.60
C THR A 40 -12.84 -1.75 2.13
N ILE A 41 -12.11 -2.82 1.82
CA ILE A 41 -11.76 -3.17 0.43
C ILE A 41 -13.00 -3.38 -0.45
N GLY A 42 -14.10 -3.87 0.13
CA GLY A 42 -15.38 -4.08 -0.54
C GLY A 42 -16.22 -2.81 -0.76
N GLY A 43 -15.70 -1.64 -0.37
CA GLY A 43 -16.44 -0.37 -0.49
C GLY A 43 -17.49 -0.15 0.61
N LEU A 44 -17.52 -1.00 1.65
CA LEU A 44 -18.36 -0.78 2.81
C LEU A 44 -17.78 0.34 3.66
N PHE A 45 -18.63 1.30 4.01
CA PHE A 45 -18.35 2.39 4.93
C PHE A 45 -18.80 2.01 6.34
N GLY A 46 -18.00 2.38 7.33
CA GLY A 46 -18.32 2.12 8.74
C GLY A 46 -17.40 2.89 9.67
N ILE A 47 -17.74 2.85 10.95
CA ILE A 47 -16.95 3.49 12.01
C ILE A 47 -16.23 2.41 12.81
N VAL A 48 -14.97 2.65 13.14
CA VAL A 48 -14.20 1.71 13.95
C VAL A 48 -14.62 1.80 15.41
N ASP A 49 -15.17 0.73 15.96
CA ASP A 49 -15.57 0.65 17.37
C ASP A 49 -14.41 0.11 18.23
N GLU A 50 -13.83 -1.02 17.81
CA GLU A 50 -12.70 -1.65 18.51
C GLU A 50 -11.60 -2.11 17.56
N ILE A 51 -10.35 -2.06 18.04
CA ILE A 51 -9.15 -2.46 17.29
C ILE A 51 -8.34 -3.41 18.15
N ASP A 52 -8.09 -4.60 17.62
CA ASP A 52 -7.13 -5.58 18.11
C ASP A 52 -5.95 -5.70 17.12
N GLU A 53 -4.92 -6.47 17.47
CA GLU A 53 -3.75 -6.68 16.60
C GLU A 53 -4.08 -7.32 15.25
N LYS A 54 -5.09 -8.20 15.22
CA LYS A 54 -5.46 -8.98 14.03
C LYS A 54 -6.87 -8.68 13.53
N LYS A 55 -7.75 -8.17 14.39
CA LYS A 55 -9.17 -7.99 14.13
C LYS A 55 -9.58 -6.54 14.41
N VAL A 56 -10.62 -6.09 13.73
CA VAL A 56 -11.24 -4.78 13.94
C VAL A 56 -12.74 -4.98 13.95
N VAL A 57 -13.41 -4.37 14.92
CA VAL A 57 -14.87 -4.33 15.00
C VAL A 57 -15.32 -3.01 14.38
N LEU A 58 -16.17 -3.13 13.36
CA LEU A 58 -16.77 -1.99 12.69
C LEU A 58 -18.25 -1.91 13.06
N ASP A 59 -18.72 -0.71 13.34
CA ASP A 59 -20.13 -0.37 13.43
C ASP A 59 -20.61 0.10 12.05
N VAL A 60 -21.63 -0.59 11.54
CA VAL A 60 -22.33 -0.29 10.30
C VAL A 60 -23.81 -0.16 10.61
N ASP A 61 -24.25 1.07 10.85
CA ASP A 61 -25.66 1.39 11.14
C ASP A 61 -26.25 0.58 12.31
N GLY A 62 -25.47 0.42 13.39
CA GLY A 62 -25.87 -0.31 14.59
C GLY A 62 -25.59 -1.82 14.53
N VAL A 63 -25.00 -2.31 13.45
CA VAL A 63 -24.54 -3.71 13.33
C VAL A 63 -23.03 -3.78 13.52
N TYR A 64 -22.61 -4.51 14.54
CA TYR A 64 -21.20 -4.74 14.83
C TYR A 64 -20.68 -5.96 14.07
N LEU A 65 -19.72 -5.72 13.18
CA LEU A 65 -19.11 -6.74 12.33
C LEU A 65 -17.61 -6.81 12.57
N THR A 66 -17.10 -8.02 12.73
CA THR A 66 -15.68 -8.27 12.94
C THR A 66 -15.00 -8.56 11.61
N PHE A 67 -13.98 -7.76 11.28
CA PHE A 67 -13.15 -7.91 10.09
C PHE A 67 -11.70 -8.12 10.47
N GLU A 68 -10.92 -8.67 9.54
CA GLU A 68 -9.47 -8.67 9.68
C GLU A 68 -8.91 -7.26 9.47
N ARG A 69 -7.84 -6.91 10.20
CA ARG A 69 -7.20 -5.60 10.08
C ARG A 69 -6.71 -5.29 8.65
N GLY A 70 -6.33 -6.33 7.90
CA GLY A 70 -5.93 -6.21 6.51
C GLY A 70 -7.06 -5.86 5.53
N ALA A 71 -8.33 -5.96 5.95
CA ALA A 71 -9.50 -5.67 5.13
C ALA A 71 -9.86 -4.18 5.06
N ILE A 72 -9.14 -3.33 5.81
CA ILE A 72 -9.35 -1.88 5.83
C ILE A 72 -8.49 -1.25 4.75
N ARG A 73 -9.13 -0.52 3.83
CA ARG A 73 -8.44 0.06 2.67
C ARG A 73 -7.86 1.42 3.01
N ASN A 74 -8.72 2.36 3.38
CA ASN A 74 -8.35 3.75 3.68
C ASN A 74 -9.31 4.35 4.72
N ARG A 75 -8.86 5.38 5.41
CA ARG A 75 -9.74 6.26 6.20
C ARG A 75 -10.43 7.27 5.29
N VAL A 76 -11.72 7.48 5.50
CA VAL A 76 -12.53 8.45 4.73
C VAL A 76 -12.06 9.88 5.02
N ALA A 77 -11.63 10.16 6.25
CA ALA A 77 -11.04 11.46 6.62
C ALA A 77 -9.61 11.66 6.09
N SER A 78 -8.96 10.64 5.52
CA SER A 78 -7.64 10.77 4.91
C SER A 78 -7.80 10.89 3.41
N THR A 79 -8.13 12.09 2.94
CA THR A 79 -7.88 12.47 1.54
C THR A 79 -6.42 12.14 1.20
N PRO A 80 -6.15 11.21 0.26
CA PRO A 80 -4.80 10.95 -0.18
C PRO A 80 -4.44 11.95 -1.27
N ALA A 81 -3.91 13.11 -0.88
CA ALA A 81 -2.97 13.78 -1.76
C ALA A 81 -1.69 12.93 -1.78
N ALA A 82 -1.28 12.50 -2.98
CA ALA A 82 -0.01 11.83 -3.30
C ALA A 82 0.04 10.28 -3.17
N SER A 83 -0.60 9.60 -4.12
CA SER A 83 0.02 8.44 -4.79
C SER A 83 -0.46 8.39 -6.23
N ALA A 84 0.40 8.81 -7.17
CA ALA A 84 0.42 8.50 -8.63
C ALA A 84 0.77 9.73 -9.50
N ILE A 85 2.06 10.10 -9.58
CA ILE A 85 2.68 10.70 -10.79
C ILE A 85 4.19 10.42 -10.82
N VAL A 86 4.62 9.16 -10.79
CA VAL A 86 5.94 8.79 -11.36
C VAL A 86 5.92 7.32 -11.79
N GLU A 87 5.00 7.00 -12.68
CA GLU A 87 5.04 5.78 -13.48
C GLU A 87 4.59 6.12 -14.91
N GLU A 88 5.25 7.11 -15.51
CA GLU A 88 5.18 7.37 -16.95
C GLU A 88 6.47 8.09 -17.39
N ALA A 89 7.55 7.32 -17.59
CA ALA A 89 8.70 7.68 -18.43
C ALA A 89 9.62 6.46 -18.61
N SER A 90 9.07 5.37 -19.18
CA SER A 90 9.90 4.39 -19.88
C SER A 90 10.29 4.99 -21.23
N GLN A 91 11.59 5.23 -21.40
CA GLN A 91 12.37 4.99 -22.62
C GLN A 91 11.66 5.13 -23.98
N GLU A 92 11.90 6.24 -24.68
CA GLU A 92 12.06 6.26 -26.14
C GLU A 92 12.91 7.46 -26.59
N LYS A 93 14.23 7.22 -26.77
CA LYS A 93 15.14 7.80 -27.79
C LYS A 93 16.59 7.55 -27.39
N THR A 94 17.09 6.38 -27.73
CA THR A 94 18.48 6.23 -28.19
C THR A 94 18.41 6.18 -29.72
N GLU A 95 19.45 6.68 -30.38
CA GLU A 95 19.61 6.86 -31.84
C GLU A 95 18.94 8.18 -32.33
N THR A 96 19.67 9.26 -32.61
CA THR A 96 20.74 9.40 -33.62
C THR A 96 21.66 10.58 -33.25
N ALA A 97 22.97 10.36 -33.14
CA ALA A 97 24.00 11.39 -33.27
C ALA A 97 25.27 10.76 -33.86
N ILE A 98 25.33 10.82 -35.19
CA ILE A 98 26.50 10.59 -36.04
C ILE A 98 27.09 11.99 -36.33
N GLU A 99 28.43 12.08 -36.31
CA GLU A 99 29.30 13.16 -36.86
C GLU A 99 29.16 14.58 -36.29
N GLU A 100 30.17 15.06 -35.55
CA GLU A 100 31.40 15.71 -36.05
C GLU A 100 32.53 15.61 -35.01
#